data_AF-A0A928ZKU5-F1
#
_entry.id   AF-A0A928ZKU5-F1
#
_cell.length_a   1.000
_cell.length_b   1.000
_cell.length_c   1.000
_cell.angle_alpha   90.00
_cell.angle_beta   90.00
_cell.angle_gamma   90.00
#
_symmetry.space_group_name_H-M   'P 1'
#
loop_
_entity.id
_entity.type
_entity.pdbx_description
1 polymer ?
#
loop_
_entity_poly.entity_id
_entity_poly.type
_entity_poly.pdbx_seq_one_letter_code
_entity_poly.pdbx_strand_id
1 'polypeptide(L)'
;MSQFQLFDSVKLREKIPLEEGGTAPEGCAGSIVEVFNSGEAYMVELFGGWVSDTADGDFAESTREAPGSFMETIGVETLAPSQLRLVTPAREAVGVRAQLLALVDELPENTLEEVRDFAEFLKQKHSKAKAS
;
A
#
# COMPACT_ATOMS: atom_id res chain seq x y z
N MET A 1 0.41 -1.99 20.07
CA MET A 1 0.71 -2.41 18.68
C MET A 1 -0.44 -1.92 17.82
N SER A 2 -0.14 -1.34 16.66
CA SER A 2 -1.16 -0.87 15.73
C SER A 2 -2.00 -2.05 15.22
N GLN A 3 -3.30 -1.83 15.00
CA GLN A 3 -4.21 -2.86 14.49
C GLN A 3 -3.92 -3.21 13.03
N PHE A 4 -3.43 -2.23 12.27
CA PHE A 4 -3.02 -2.36 10.88
C PHE A 4 -1.61 -1.78 10.68
N GLN A 5 -0.98 -2.16 9.57
CA GLN A 5 0.38 -1.78 9.16
C GLN A 5 0.38 -1.04 7.82
N LEU A 6 1.49 -0.34 7.54
CA LEU A 6 1.71 0.27 6.23
C LEU A 6 1.57 -0.77 5.12
N PHE A 7 0.84 -0.42 4.05
CA PHE A 7 0.50 -1.26 2.90
C PHE A 7 -0.48 -2.41 3.16
N ASP A 8 -1.11 -2.47 4.33
CA ASP A 8 -2.25 -3.36 4.53
C ASP A 8 -3.39 -2.97 3.57
N SER A 9 -3.92 -3.96 2.84
CA SER A 9 -5.13 -3.78 2.06
C SER A 9 -6.34 -3.87 2.98
N VAL A 10 -7.17 -2.83 2.96
CA VAL A 10 -8.34 -2.68 3.83
C VAL A 10 -9.62 -2.46 3.02
N LYS A 11 -10.75 -2.60 3.69
CA LYS A 11 -12.06 -2.16 3.21
C LYS A 11 -12.75 -1.30 4.24
N LEU A 12 -13.51 -0.31 3.77
CA LEU A 12 -14.38 0.47 4.62
C LEU A 12 -15.51 -0.40 5.20
N ARG A 13 -15.86 -0.16 6.46
CA ARG A 13 -17.01 -0.76 7.14
C ARG A 13 -18.27 0.09 7.04
N GLU A 14 -18.15 1.33 6.59
CA GLU A 14 -19.25 2.26 6.44
C GLU A 14 -18.98 3.19 5.26
N LYS A 15 -20.02 3.89 4.82
CA LYS A 15 -19.90 4.96 3.84
C LYS A 15 -19.26 6.19 4.51
N ILE A 16 -18.27 6.80 3.85
CA ILE A 16 -17.65 8.03 4.32
C ILE A 16 -17.75 9.15 3.26
N PRO A 17 -17.83 10.43 3.67
CA PRO A 17 -17.59 11.55 2.77
C PRO A 17 -16.09 11.66 2.44
N LEU A 18 -15.78 12.16 1.24
CA LEU A 18 -14.41 12.44 0.81
C LEU A 18 -14.14 13.94 0.89
N GLU A 19 -12.91 14.33 1.24
CA GLU A 19 -12.51 15.74 1.37
C GLU A 19 -12.64 16.50 0.04
N GLU A 20 -12.26 15.87 -1.07
CA GLU A 20 -12.36 16.44 -2.43
C GLU A 20 -13.78 16.40 -3.01
N GLY A 21 -14.74 15.86 -2.26
CA GLY A 21 -16.13 15.74 -2.64
C GLY A 21 -16.52 14.34 -3.10
N GLY A 22 -17.82 14.05 -3.05
CA GLY A 22 -18.33 12.70 -3.25
C GLY A 22 -18.28 11.85 -1.98
N THR A 23 -18.46 10.55 -2.14
CA THR A 23 -18.53 9.61 -1.01
C THR A 23 -17.97 8.25 -1.39
N ALA A 24 -17.10 7.68 -0.56
CA ALA A 24 -16.69 6.29 -0.69
C ALA A 24 -17.74 5.37 -0.03
N PRO A 25 -18.25 4.35 -0.73
CA PRO A 25 -19.26 3.44 -0.19
C PRO A 25 -18.68 2.45 0.83
N GLU A 26 -19.55 1.86 1.64
CA GLU A 26 -19.19 0.69 2.47
C GLU A 26 -18.59 -0.41 1.57
N GLY A 27 -17.51 -1.05 2.05
CA GLY A 27 -16.80 -2.07 1.31
C GLY A 27 -15.83 -1.55 0.24
N CYS A 28 -15.73 -0.23 0.05
CA CYS A 28 -14.70 0.41 -0.77
C CYS A 28 -13.31 -0.09 -0.34
N ALA A 29 -12.50 -0.47 -1.33
CA ALA A 29 -11.16 -0.97 -1.10
C ALA A 29 -10.19 0.19 -0.88
N GLY A 30 -9.17 -0.04 -0.07
CA GLY A 30 -8.10 0.93 0.11
C GLY A 30 -6.80 0.28 0.57
N SER A 31 -5.75 1.09 0.61
CA SER A 31 -4.44 0.71 1.11
C SER A 31 -3.99 1.70 2.17
N ILE A 32 -3.42 1.20 3.27
CA ILE A 32 -2.84 2.05 4.30
C ILE A 32 -1.54 2.64 3.76
N VAL A 33 -1.46 3.97 3.73
CA VAL A 33 -0.30 4.73 3.27
C VAL A 33 0.41 5.49 4.39
N GLU A 34 -0.21 5.58 5.58
CA GLU A 34 0.43 6.12 6.79
C GLU A 34 -0.24 5.58 8.06
N VAL A 35 0.54 5.41 9.14
CA VAL A 35 0.06 4.98 10.47
C VAL A 35 0.36 6.08 11.49
N PHE A 36 -0.70 6.70 12.03
CA PHE A 36 -0.56 7.77 13.02
C PHE A 36 -0.61 7.25 14.45
N ASN A 37 0.18 7.88 15.34
CA ASN A 37 0.16 7.66 16.80
C ASN A 37 0.13 6.17 17.20
N SER A 38 0.95 5.33 16.56
CA SER A 38 0.97 3.88 16.84
C SER A 38 -0.37 3.15 16.61
N GLY A 39 -1.20 3.65 15.69
CA GLY A 39 -2.44 3.01 15.24
C GLY A 39 -3.72 3.61 15.81
N GLU A 40 -3.72 4.86 16.27
CA GLU A 40 -4.95 5.57 16.63
C GLU A 40 -5.74 6.02 15.39
N ALA A 41 -5.03 6.32 14.30
CA ALA A 41 -5.59 6.69 13.01
C ALA A 41 -4.68 6.23 11.86
N TYR A 42 -5.25 6.15 10.66
CA TYR A 42 -4.59 5.64 9.47
C TYR A 42 -4.90 6.55 8.27
N MET A 43 -3.87 6.94 7.52
CA MET A 43 -4.09 7.51 6.19
C MET A 43 -4.34 6.36 5.22
N VAL A 44 -5.47 6.40 4.51
CA VAL A 44 -5.88 5.35 3.60
C VAL A 44 -6.14 5.94 2.22
N GLU A 45 -5.42 5.43 1.23
CA GLU A 45 -5.74 5.66 -0.18
C GLU A 45 -6.92 4.77 -0.56
N LEU A 46 -8.03 5.38 -1.00
CA LEU A 46 -9.27 4.70 -1.35
C LEU A 46 -9.41 4.57 -2.85
N PHE A 47 -9.85 3.39 -3.28
CA PHE A 47 -9.88 3.02 -4.68
C PHE A 47 -11.31 2.92 -5.22
N GLY A 48 -11.47 3.44 -6.44
CA GLY A 48 -12.71 3.38 -7.21
C GLY A 48 -12.73 2.20 -8.18
N GLY A 49 -13.14 2.50 -9.41
CA GLY A 49 -13.20 1.53 -10.50
C GLY A 49 -11.85 1.31 -11.19
N TRP A 50 -11.85 0.37 -12.12
CA TRP A 50 -10.82 0.35 -13.17
C TRP A 50 -11.18 1.43 -14.18
N VAL A 51 -10.20 2.25 -14.54
CA VAL A 51 -10.34 3.32 -15.52
C VAL A 51 -9.20 3.30 -16.52
N SER A 52 -9.35 4.03 -17.60
CA SER A 52 -8.29 4.30 -18.58
C SER A 52 -8.33 5.76 -19.02
N ASP A 53 -7.16 6.29 -19.36
CA ASP A 53 -7.03 7.66 -19.88
C ASP A 53 -7.83 7.83 -21.17
N THR A 54 -8.60 8.91 -21.23
CA THR A 54 -9.20 9.40 -22.46
C THR A 54 -8.26 10.37 -23.17
N ALA A 55 -8.48 10.61 -24.46
CA ALA A 55 -7.70 11.57 -25.23
C ALA A 55 -7.79 13.01 -24.68
N ASP A 56 -8.84 13.31 -23.92
CA ASP A 56 -9.11 14.61 -23.32
C ASP A 56 -8.50 14.77 -21.92
N GLY A 57 -7.80 13.75 -21.41
CA GLY A 57 -7.17 13.76 -20.08
C GLY A 57 -8.11 13.46 -18.92
N ASP A 58 -9.32 12.96 -19.21
CA ASP A 58 -10.29 12.48 -18.22
C ASP A 58 -10.24 10.94 -18.12
N PHE A 59 -10.90 10.36 -17.12
CA PHE A 59 -10.96 8.92 -16.89
C PHE A 59 -12.30 8.32 -17.35
N ALA A 60 -12.23 7.23 -18.11
CA ALA A 60 -13.40 6.44 -18.50
C ALA A 60 -13.36 5.07 -17.83
N GLU A 61 -14.54 4.55 -17.45
CA GLU A 61 -14.68 3.19 -16.92
C GLU A 61 -14.02 2.16 -17.84
N SER A 62 -13.32 1.23 -17.23
CA SER A 62 -12.51 0.22 -17.89
C SER A 62 -12.58 -1.13 -17.16
N THR A 63 -11.78 -2.08 -17.61
CA THR A 63 -11.65 -3.41 -17.00
C THR A 63 -10.18 -3.67 -16.71
N ARG A 64 -9.90 -4.50 -15.72
CA ARG A 64 -8.54 -4.86 -15.31
C ARG A 64 -7.68 -5.39 -16.47
N GLU A 65 -8.31 -6.06 -17.43
CA GLU A 65 -7.65 -6.71 -18.55
C GLU A 65 -7.38 -5.74 -19.72
N ALA A 66 -7.99 -4.55 -19.70
CA ALA A 66 -7.81 -3.57 -20.76
C ALA A 66 -6.39 -2.98 -20.74
N PRO A 67 -5.72 -2.88 -21.90
CA PRO A 67 -4.40 -2.24 -21.99
C PRO A 67 -4.45 -0.80 -21.50
N GLY A 68 -3.50 -0.43 -20.62
CA GLY A 68 -3.44 0.93 -20.07
C GLY A 68 -4.51 1.23 -19.01
N SER A 69 -5.28 0.24 -18.58
CA SER A 69 -6.18 0.42 -17.44
C SER A 69 -5.42 0.41 -16.12
N PHE A 70 -5.92 1.18 -15.18
CA PHE A 70 -5.45 1.21 -13.80
C PHE A 70 -6.64 1.40 -12.86
N MET A 71 -6.44 1.09 -11.58
CA MET A 71 -7.45 1.35 -10.57
C MET A 71 -7.32 2.80 -10.12
N GLU A 72 -8.40 3.57 -10.21
CA GLU A 72 -8.36 4.98 -9.84
C GLU A 72 -8.31 5.16 -8.31
N THR A 73 -7.65 6.22 -7.88
CA THR A 73 -7.73 6.72 -6.51
C THR A 73 -8.84 7.75 -6.44
N ILE A 74 -9.85 7.47 -5.61
CA ILE A 74 -11.00 8.37 -5.43
C ILE A 74 -10.81 9.35 -4.26
N GLY A 75 -9.86 9.07 -3.37
CA GLY A 75 -9.54 9.96 -2.24
C GLY A 75 -8.47 9.38 -1.33
N VAL A 76 -7.88 10.24 -0.50
CA VAL A 76 -6.91 9.86 0.53
C VAL A 76 -7.42 10.42 1.85
N GLU A 77 -7.83 9.54 2.75
CA GLU A 77 -8.61 9.92 3.93
C GLU A 77 -7.97 9.43 5.23
N THR A 78 -8.07 10.23 6.29
CA THR A 78 -7.67 9.83 7.64
C THR A 78 -8.81 9.11 8.35
N LEU A 79 -8.62 7.83 8.66
CA LEU A 79 -9.66 6.94 9.17
C LEU A 79 -9.30 6.31 10.52
N ALA A 80 -10.30 6.14 11.36
CA ALA A 80 -10.17 5.43 12.63
C ALA A 80 -10.17 3.91 12.42
N PRO A 81 -9.50 3.12 13.29
CA PRO A 81 -9.46 1.67 13.16
C PRO A 81 -10.85 1.00 13.12
N SER A 82 -11.83 1.59 13.80
CA SER A 82 -13.22 1.11 13.82
C SER A 82 -13.92 1.17 12.46
N GLN A 83 -13.41 1.97 11.52
CA GLN A 83 -13.98 2.16 10.19
C GLN A 83 -13.40 1.18 9.17
N LEU A 84 -12.36 0.43 9.54
CA LEU A 84 -11.57 -0.39 8.63
C LEU A 84 -11.72 -1.88 8.92
N ARG A 85 -11.63 -2.68 7.87
CA ARG A 85 -11.49 -4.13 7.94
C ARG A 85 -10.30 -4.56 7.09
N LEU A 86 -9.35 -5.26 7.70
CA LEU A 86 -8.23 -5.88 6.98
C LEU A 86 -8.76 -6.90 5.96
N VAL A 87 -8.27 -6.81 4.74
CA VAL A 87 -8.53 -7.77 3.66
C VAL A 87 -7.30 -8.63 3.44
N THR A 88 -6.16 -8.00 3.20
CA THR A 88 -4.90 -8.68 2.91
C THR A 88 -3.77 -7.95 3.66
N PRO A 89 -2.97 -8.64 4.48
CA PRO A 89 -1.81 -8.04 5.10
C PRO A 89 -0.80 -7.50 4.08
N ALA A 90 -0.05 -6.47 4.42
CA ALA A 90 1.02 -5.88 3.59
C ALA A 90 1.98 -6.94 3.05
N ARG A 91 2.35 -7.92 3.88
CA ARG A 91 3.21 -9.06 3.52
C ARG A 91 2.67 -9.93 2.36
N GLU A 92 1.39 -9.82 2.05
CA GLU A 92 0.69 -10.55 1.00
C GLU A 92 0.20 -9.61 -0.12
N ALA A 93 0.02 -8.32 0.16
CA ALA A 93 -0.44 -7.31 -0.79
C ALA A 93 0.69 -6.68 -1.62
N VAL A 94 1.88 -6.49 -1.03
CA VAL A 94 3.04 -5.87 -1.71
C VAL A 94 4.19 -6.87 -1.87
N GLY A 95 4.94 -6.76 -2.97
CA GLY A 95 6.09 -7.66 -3.22
C GLY A 95 7.21 -7.48 -2.19
N VAL A 96 8.08 -8.49 -2.03
CA VAL A 96 9.18 -8.55 -1.04
C VAL A 96 10.02 -7.26 -1.00
N ARG A 97 10.19 -6.57 -2.13
CA ARG A 97 10.92 -5.30 -2.20
C ARG A 97 10.27 -4.17 -1.40
N ALA A 98 8.95 -4.03 -1.47
CA ALA A 98 8.21 -3.01 -0.72
C ALA A 98 8.18 -3.34 0.78
N GLN A 99 8.07 -4.63 1.11
CA GLN A 99 8.17 -5.10 2.50
C GLN A 99 9.53 -4.76 3.11
N LEU A 100 10.62 -4.98 2.36
CA LEU A 100 11.97 -4.63 2.81
C LEU A 100 12.17 -3.12 2.98
N LEU A 101 11.60 -2.29 2.09
CA LEU A 101 11.67 -0.84 2.22
C LEU A 101 10.95 -0.34 3.48
N ALA A 102 9.74 -0.82 3.74
CA ALA A 102 9.00 -0.48 4.96
C ALA A 102 9.78 -0.86 6.23
N LEU A 103 10.40 -2.05 6.24
CA LEU A 103 11.25 -2.47 7.37
C LEU A 103 12.46 -1.56 7.53
N VAL A 104 13.12 -1.17 6.43
CA VAL A 104 14.30 -0.29 6.47
C VAL A 104 13.96 1.08 7.08
N ASP A 105 12.78 1.64 6.81
CA ASP A 105 12.40 2.95 7.35
C ASP A 105 12.17 2.94 8.89
N GLU A 106 11.87 1.77 9.47
CA GLU A 106 11.59 1.62 10.91
C GLU A 106 12.82 1.18 11.73
N LEU A 107 13.86 0.66 11.08
CA LEU A 107 15.02 0.09 11.77
C LEU A 107 15.99 1.19 12.24
N PRO A 108 16.59 1.03 13.44
CA PRO A 108 17.64 1.94 13.90
C PRO A 108 18.92 1.77 13.06
N GLU A 109 19.72 2.83 12.94
CA GLU A 109 20.89 2.91 12.05
C GLU A 109 21.85 1.71 12.20
N ASN A 110 22.11 1.28 13.44
CA ASN A 110 23.00 0.14 13.71
C ASN A 110 22.44 -1.17 13.12
N THR A 111 21.12 -1.36 13.13
CA THR A 111 20.50 -2.54 12.52
C THR A 111 20.45 -2.41 10.99
N LEU A 112 20.36 -1.20 10.45
CA LEU A 112 20.49 -0.97 9.01
C LEU A 112 21.87 -1.36 8.47
N GLU A 113 22.93 -1.07 9.23
CA GLU A 113 24.29 -1.51 8.88
C GLU A 113 24.39 -3.04 8.81
N GLU A 114 23.82 -3.76 9.79
CA GLU A 114 23.81 -5.22 9.79
C GLU A 114 23.03 -5.80 8.60
N VAL A 115 21.87 -5.21 8.28
CA VAL A 115 21.05 -5.63 7.13
C VAL A 115 21.79 -5.39 5.81
N ARG A 116 22.48 -4.24 5.66
CA ARG A 116 23.34 -3.94 4.51
C ARG A 116 24.43 -4.99 4.35
N ASP A 117 25.18 -5.26 5.41
CA ASP A 117 26.31 -6.20 5.37
C ASP A 117 25.84 -7.63 5.03
N PHE A 118 24.67 -8.04 5.54
CA PHE A 118 24.05 -9.31 5.18
C PHE A 118 23.63 -9.36 3.70
N ALA A 119 23.03 -8.28 3.17
CA ALA A 119 22.66 -8.21 1.76
C ALA A 119 23.89 -8.25 0.83
N GLU A 120 24.98 -7.59 1.21
CA GLU A 120 26.27 -7.67 0.50
C GLU A 120 26.85 -9.08 0.51
N PHE A 121 26.81 -9.76 1.66
CA PHE A 121 27.23 -11.16 1.76
C PHE A 121 26.45 -12.06 0.80
N LEU A 122 25.11 -11.93 0.76
CA LEU A 122 24.27 -12.69 -0.16
C LEU A 122 24.62 -12.41 -1.62
N LYS A 123 24.82 -11.13 -1.98
CA LYS A 123 25.26 -10.74 -3.32
C LYS A 123 26.56 -11.44 -3.71
N GLN A 124 27.57 -11.39 -2.84
CA GLN A 124 28.86 -12.05 -3.09
C GLN A 124 28.73 -13.56 -3.20
N LYS A 125 27.93 -14.21 -2.34
CA LYS A 125 27.68 -15.65 -2.37
C LYS A 125 27.09 -16.09 -3.71
N HIS A 126 26.10 -15.37 -4.23
CA HIS A 126 25.49 -15.67 -5.52
C HIS A 126 26.43 -15.38 -6.71
N SER A 127 27.26 -14.34 -6.63
CA SER A 127 28.30 -14.08 -7.64
C SER A 127 29.35 -15.18 -7.71
N LYS A 128 29.77 -15.73 -6.55
CA LYS A 128 30.72 -16.86 -6.51
C LYS A 128 30.10 -18.17 -7.03
N ALA A 129 28.84 -18.43 -6.71
CA ALA A 129 28.13 -19.63 -7.18
C ALA A 129 27.86 -19.64 -8.70
N LYS A 130 27.82 -18.48 -9.37
CA LYS A 130 27.69 -18.37 -10.84
C LYS A 130 29.03 -18.46 -11.57
N ALA A 131 30.16 -18.37 -10.86
CA ALA A 131 31.51 -18.41 -11.42
C ALA A 131 32.20 -19.78 -11.24
N SER A 132 31.53 -20.76 -10.62
CA SER A 132 31.91 -22.18 -10.54
C SER A 132 30.99 -23.03 -11.40
#